data_AF-A0A2V7J2K2-F1
#
_entry.id   AF-A0A2V7J2K2-F1
#
_cell.length_a   1.000
_cell.length_b   1.000
_cell.length_c   1.000
_cell.angle_alpha   90.00
_cell.angle_beta   90.00
_cell.angle_gamma   90.00
#
_symmetry.space_group_name_H-M   'P 1'
#
loop_
_entity.id
_entity.type
_entity.pdbx_description
1 polymer ?
#
loop_
_entity_poly.entity_id
_entity_poly.type
_entity_poly.pdbx_seq_one_letter_code
_entity_poly.pdbx_strand_id
1 'polypeptide(L)' 'HIVTSAGVSAGIDMSLHLVARVCGHAIAAWTARRMEYPWSPQGA' A
#
# COMPACT_ATOMS: atom_id res chain seq x y z
N HIS A 1 6.46 7.93 13.22
CA HIS A 1 7.38 7.14 12.36
C HIS A 1 7.59 7.91 11.06
N ILE A 2 8.82 7.95 10.53
CA ILE A 2 9.11 8.54 9.22
C ILE A 2 9.38 7.37 8.26
N VAL A 3 8.75 7.39 7.09
CA VAL A 3 8.97 6.43 6.00
C VAL A 3 9.18 7.22 4.72
N THR A 4 10.09 6.75 3.87
CA THR A 4 10.39 7.32 2.56
C THR A 4 10.25 6.24 1.49
N SER A 5 10.01 6.64 0.24
CA SER A 5 9.96 5.74 -0.92
C SER A 5 10.83 6.26 -2.06
N ALA A 6 11.29 5.36 -2.94
CA ALA A 6 12.20 5.66 -4.03
C ALA A 6 11.51 6.15 -5.33
N GLY A 7 10.20 6.42 -5.31
CA GLY A 7 9.47 6.87 -6.50
C GLY A 7 7.95 6.72 -6.36
N VAL A 8 7.23 6.91 -7.48
CA VAL A 8 5.76 6.88 -7.53
C VAL A 8 5.21 5.50 -7.17
N SER A 9 5.60 4.44 -7.87
CA SER A 9 5.09 3.08 -7.60
C SER A 9 5.44 2.63 -6.18
N ALA A 10 6.71 2.81 -5.77
CA ALA A 10 7.14 2.53 -4.40
C ALA A 10 6.39 3.39 -3.36
N GLY A 11 5.95 4.60 -3.71
CA GLY A 11 5.11 5.45 -2.88
C GLY A 11 3.67 4.95 -2.76
N ILE A 12 3.11 4.38 -3.83
CA ILE A 12 1.79 3.74 -3.81
C ILE A 12 1.84 2.47 -2.95
N ASP A 13 2.84 1.63 -3.15
CA ASP A 13 3.05 0.41 -2.34
C ASP A 13 3.23 0.76 -0.86
N MET A 14 4.04 1.79 -0.56
CA MET A 14 4.23 2.30 0.79
C MET A 14 2.94 2.85 1.40
N SER A 15 2.14 3.58 0.63
CA SER A 15 0.85 4.10 1.09
C SER A 15 -0.10 2.95 1.45
N LEU A 16 -0.21 1.93 0.59
CA LEU A 16 -1.05 0.76 0.86
C LEU A 16 -0.53 -0.08 2.04
N HIS A 17 0.79 -0.16 2.23
CA HIS A 17 1.39 -0.75 3.43
C HIS A 17 1.00 0.02 4.71
N LEU A 18 1.00 1.36 4.68
CA LEU A 18 0.55 2.17 5.81
C LEU A 18 -0.95 2.01 6.08
N VAL A 19 -1.79 1.96 5.04
CA VAL A 19 -3.22 1.66 5.18
C VAL A 19 -3.42 0.29 5.82
N ALA A 20 -2.66 -0.72 5.40
CA ALA A 20 -2.76 -2.07 5.98
C ALA A 20 -2.41 -2.08 7.47
N ARG A 21 -1.44 -1.27 7.89
CA ARG A 21 -1.01 -1.15 9.29
C ARG A 21 -1.96 -0.34 10.16
N VAL A 22 -2.55 0.73 9.64
CA VAL A 22 -3.39 1.66 10.41
C VAL A 22 -4.87 1.25 10.37
N CYS A 23 -5.34 0.80 9.21
CA CYS A 23 -6.75 0.49 8.95
C CYS A 23 -7.02 -1.01 8.76
N GLY A 24 -5.98 -1.83 8.69
CA GLY A 24 -6.08 -3.28 8.49
C GLY A 24 -5.99 -3.72 7.03
N HIS A 25 -5.58 -4.97 6.83
CA HIS A 25 -5.31 -5.55 5.51
C HIS A 25 -6.53 -5.56 4.58
N ALA A 26 -7.73 -5.80 5.11
CA ALA A 26 -8.95 -5.84 4.31
C ALA A 26 -9.23 -4.48 3.63
N ILE A 27 -9.01 -3.38 4.36
CA ILE A 27 -9.19 -2.01 3.84
C ILE A 27 -8.13 -1.71 2.79
N ALA A 28 -6.85 -2.04 3.03
CA ALA A 28 -5.80 -1.84 2.05
C ALA A 28 -6.04 -2.62 0.75
N ALA A 29 -6.46 -3.88 0.85
CA ALA A 29 -6.77 -4.71 -0.32
C ALA A 29 -7.98 -4.18 -1.10
N TRP A 30 -9.01 -3.69 -0.39
CA TRP A 30 -10.16 -3.05 -1.02
C TRP A 30 -9.75 -1.76 -1.73
N THR A 31 -8.94 -0.91 -1.10
CA THR A 31 -8.42 0.33 -1.68
C THR A 31 -7.59 0.05 -2.94
N ALA A 32 -6.67 -0.90 -2.88
CA ALA A 32 -5.85 -1.30 -4.04
C ALA A 32 -6.72 -1.75 -5.22
N ARG A 33 -7.73 -2.60 -4.97
CA ARG A 33 -8.69 -3.03 -6.01
C ARG A 33 -9.47 -1.86 -6.60
N ARG A 34 -9.91 -0.90 -5.78
CA ARG A 34 -10.67 0.27 -6.24
C ARG A 34 -9.81 1.25 -7.06
N MET A 35 -8.52 1.28 -6.80
CA MET A 35 -7.53 2.00 -7.60
C MET A 35 -7.11 1.25 -8.87
N GLU A 36 -7.59 0.00 -9.05
CA GLU A 36 -7.12 -0.91 -10.10
C GLU A 36 -5.59 -1.11 -10.08
N TYR A 37 -5.00 -1.04 -8.88
CA TYR A 37 -3.56 -1.11 -8.70
C TYR A 37 -3.13 -2.53 -8.29
N PRO A 38 -2.14 -3.14 -8.97
CA PRO A 38 -1.68 -4.50 -8.69
C PRO A 38 -0.82 -4.54 -7.43
N TRP A 39 -1.48 -4.57 -6.27
CA TRP A 39 -0.81 -4.59 -4.97
C TRP A 39 -0.65 -6.02 -4.44
N SER A 40 0.59 -6.41 -4.16
CA SER A 40 0.92 -7.62 -3.40
C SER A 40 1.43 -7.23 -2.00
N PRO A 41 0.74 -7.59 -0.91
CA PRO A 41 1.21 -7.29 0.45
C PRO A 41 2.43 -8.14 0.85
N GLN A 42 2.76 -9.20 0.10
CA GLN A 42 4.02 -9.92 0.23
C GLN A 42 5.05 -9.18 -0.63
N GLY A 43 5.92 -8.42 0.03
CA GLY A 43 6.86 -7.50 -0.60
C GLY A 43 7.79 -8.17 -1.61
N ALA A 44 8.06 -7.44 -2.69
CA ALA A 44 9.32 -7.53 -3.42
C ALA A 44 10.45 -6.85 -2.62
#